data_AF-H2ZZH5-F1
#
_entry.id   AF-H2ZZH5-F1
#
_cell.length_a   1.000
_cell.length_b   1.000
_cell.length_c   1.000
_cell.angle_alpha   90.00
_cell.angle_beta   90.00
_cell.angle_gamma   90.00
#
_symmetry.space_group_name_H-M   'P 1'
#
loop_
_entity.id
_entity.type
_entity.pdbx_description
1 polymer ?
#
loop_
_entity_poly.entity_id
_entity_poly.type
_entity_poly.pdbx_seq_one_letter_code
_entity_poly.pdbx_strand_id
1 'polypeptide(L)'
;MDSSDPCDPYSRPARRTQWIVSALAYHYGLDRGVENEIIVLATGLDQYLQEIFHHLDSEGTGKIPGEDFKILCEVLGLDQEIDSEECAGILENLPKELAFRQFHSKLCGYFSTKAGCQYENGRLLVGRESEHIETQIRLRSPLRRRRRSPSLGANEAEDRIVKLEDENANLRELVEDMRAALQSSDARCLALQVGLWKSHANHNQELEKELGRSQEALLTLEECNRNLKKEQIEMRRKIEEARQAVLSSLGKVKELEAKACKVPFLQMHVQQLETELQYYR
;
A
#
# COMPACT_ATOMS: atom_id res chain seq x y z
N MET A 1 37.60 4.30 -22.55
CA MET A 1 36.73 4.64 -21.41
C MET A 1 35.77 5.67 -21.93
N ASP A 2 34.69 5.19 -22.52
CA ASP A 2 33.62 6.07 -23.01
C ASP A 2 32.63 6.22 -21.87
N SER A 3 32.40 7.48 -21.52
CA SER A 3 31.46 7.97 -20.53
C SER A 3 30.07 7.42 -20.83
N SER A 4 29.62 6.50 -19.97
CA SER A 4 28.22 6.14 -19.83
C SER A 4 27.43 7.43 -19.53
N ASP A 5 26.75 7.96 -20.54
CA ASP A 5 25.70 8.95 -20.36
C ASP A 5 24.76 8.44 -19.25
N PRO A 6 24.51 9.23 -18.20
CA PRO A 6 23.55 8.85 -17.17
C PRO A 6 22.19 8.74 -17.87
N CYS A 7 21.68 7.51 -17.90
CA CYS A 7 20.37 7.10 -18.42
C CYS A 7 19.35 8.23 -18.30
N ASP A 8 19.04 8.90 -19.42
CA ASP A 8 17.93 9.85 -19.50
C ASP A 8 16.63 9.11 -19.11
N PRO A 9 16.01 9.44 -17.96
CA PRO A 9 14.79 8.75 -17.49
C PRO A 9 13.61 8.91 -18.46
N TYR A 10 13.70 9.83 -19.42
CA TYR A 10 12.62 10.26 -20.30
C TYR A 10 12.77 9.77 -21.76
N SER A 11 13.81 9.00 -22.10
CA SER A 11 14.04 8.45 -23.46
C SER A 11 13.15 7.24 -23.82
N ARG A 12 12.12 6.93 -23.03
CA ARG A 12 11.14 5.85 -23.31
C ARG A 12 9.73 6.45 -23.39
N PRO A 13 8.84 5.93 -24.25
CA PRO A 13 7.45 6.37 -24.29
C PRO A 13 6.88 6.36 -22.88
N ALA A 14 6.30 7.48 -22.45
CA ALA A 14 5.79 7.62 -21.09
C ALA A 14 4.81 6.46 -20.83
N ARG A 15 5.08 5.63 -19.81
CA ARG A 15 4.10 4.64 -19.37
C ARG A 15 2.84 5.43 -18.96
N ARG A 16 1.65 4.86 -19.18
CA ARG A 16 0.36 5.54 -18.91
C ARG A 16 0.32 6.28 -17.56
N THR A 17 0.85 5.66 -16.51
CA THR A 17 0.94 6.20 -15.13
C THR A 17 1.89 7.40 -14.96
N GLN A 18 2.70 7.75 -15.96
CA GLN A 18 3.66 8.86 -15.93
C GLN A 18 3.19 10.06 -16.75
N TRP A 19 1.99 10.00 -17.34
CA TRP A 19 1.44 11.10 -18.13
C TRP A 19 1.28 12.38 -17.32
N ILE A 20 0.76 12.29 -16.09
CA ILE A 20 0.64 13.46 -15.22
C ILE A 20 2.01 14.02 -14.82
N VAL A 21 2.99 13.17 -14.54
CA VAL A 21 4.37 13.60 -14.20
C VAL A 21 5.02 14.31 -15.37
N SER A 22 4.86 13.77 -16.58
CA SER A 22 5.41 14.35 -17.80
C SER A 22 4.70 15.66 -18.16
N ALA A 23 3.37 15.72 -18.00
CA ALA A 23 2.58 16.93 -18.20
C ALA A 23 2.97 18.03 -17.20
N LEU A 24 3.19 17.68 -15.92
CA LEU A 24 3.72 18.58 -14.91
C LEU A 24 5.12 19.06 -15.30
N ALA A 25 6.05 18.16 -15.60
CA ALA A 25 7.41 18.51 -15.99
C ALA A 25 7.45 19.49 -17.17
N TYR A 26 6.66 19.24 -18.22
CA TYR A 26 6.53 20.15 -19.35
C TYR A 26 5.93 21.51 -18.94
N HIS A 27 4.87 21.52 -18.14
CA HIS A 27 4.25 22.76 -17.66
C HIS A 27 5.23 23.65 -16.86
N TYR A 28 6.19 23.03 -16.15
CA TYR A 28 7.25 23.73 -15.41
C TYR A 28 8.53 23.97 -16.22
N GLY A 29 8.54 23.65 -17.52
CA GLY A 29 9.69 23.89 -18.40
C GLY A 29 10.90 23.00 -18.09
N LEU A 30 10.70 21.87 -17.42
CA LEU A 30 11.75 20.91 -17.08
C LEU A 30 12.13 20.01 -18.26
N ASP A 31 11.34 19.98 -19.34
CA ASP A 31 11.51 19.05 -20.45
C ASP A 31 11.97 19.75 -21.75
N ARG A 32 12.90 19.13 -22.48
CA ARG A 32 13.53 19.64 -23.72
C ARG A 32 13.23 18.80 -24.98
N GLY A 33 12.32 17.84 -24.94
CA GLY A 33 12.06 16.97 -26.09
C GLY A 33 10.75 16.16 -26.05
N VAL A 34 9.63 16.79 -25.71
CA VAL A 34 8.39 16.08 -25.34
C VAL A 34 7.52 15.67 -26.52
N GLU A 35 6.87 14.53 -26.38
CA GLU A 35 5.85 14.03 -27.31
C GLU A 35 4.63 14.96 -27.37
N ASN A 36 4.00 15.08 -28.55
CA ASN A 36 2.82 15.93 -28.75
C ASN A 36 1.68 15.62 -27.76
N GLU A 37 1.55 14.36 -27.35
CA GLU A 37 0.53 13.91 -26.38
C GLU A 37 0.69 14.60 -25.03
N ILE A 38 1.92 14.77 -24.55
CA ILE A 38 2.20 15.44 -23.28
C ILE A 38 1.91 16.94 -23.37
N ILE A 39 2.22 17.56 -24.51
CA ILE A 39 1.88 18.97 -24.73
C ILE A 39 0.36 19.17 -24.63
N VAL A 40 -0.42 18.29 -25.27
CA VAL A 40 -1.88 18.32 -25.20
C VAL A 40 -2.37 18.07 -23.77
N LEU A 41 -1.82 17.08 -23.07
CA LEU A 41 -2.20 16.77 -21.68
C LEU A 41 -1.81 17.87 -20.67
N ALA A 42 -0.74 18.62 -20.92
CA ALA A 42 -0.33 19.73 -20.08
C ALA A 42 -1.24 20.96 -20.23
N THR A 43 -1.97 21.07 -21.35
CA THR A 43 -3.06 22.04 -21.41
C THR A 43 -4.12 21.65 -20.37
N GLY A 44 -4.70 22.63 -19.66
CA GLY A 44 -5.72 22.36 -18.63
C GLY A 44 -5.28 21.42 -17.51
N LEU A 45 -4.00 21.45 -17.16
CA LEU A 45 -3.40 20.67 -16.08
C LEU A 45 -4.19 20.75 -14.76
N ASP A 46 -4.73 21.92 -14.42
CA ASP A 46 -5.52 22.09 -13.19
C ASP A 46 -6.78 21.21 -13.17
N GLN A 47 -7.45 21.08 -14.32
CA GLN A 47 -8.61 20.20 -14.47
C GLN A 47 -8.21 18.74 -14.33
N TYR A 48 -7.05 18.37 -14.88
CA TYR A 48 -6.51 17.02 -14.75
C TYR A 48 -6.18 16.68 -13.28
N LEU A 49 -5.51 17.60 -12.56
CA LEU A 49 -5.23 17.46 -11.14
C LEU A 49 -6.52 17.37 -10.31
N GLN A 50 -7.55 18.14 -10.68
CA GLN A 50 -8.85 18.08 -10.03
C GLN A 50 -9.54 16.74 -10.24
N GLU A 51 -9.44 16.16 -11.44
CA GLU A 51 -10.00 14.85 -11.77
C GLU A 51 -9.30 13.72 -10.98
N ILE A 52 -7.96 13.79 -10.83
CA ILE A 52 -7.19 12.88 -9.97
C ILE A 52 -7.67 12.99 -8.53
N PHE A 53 -7.78 14.22 -8.01
CA PHE A 53 -8.27 14.46 -6.65
C PHE A 53 -9.68 13.92 -6.45
N HIS A 54 -10.57 14.14 -7.41
CA HIS A 54 -11.96 13.68 -7.34
C HIS A 54 -12.06 12.14 -7.30
N HIS A 55 -11.22 11.43 -8.04
CA HIS A 55 -11.22 9.97 -8.00
C HIS A 55 -10.57 9.39 -6.74
N LEU A 56 -9.63 10.11 -6.12
CA LEU A 56 -9.11 9.76 -4.80
C LEU A 56 -10.13 10.02 -3.69
N ASP A 57 -10.90 11.10 -3.79
CA ASP A 57 -12.04 11.40 -2.92
C ASP A 57 -13.33 10.77 -3.47
N SER A 58 -13.35 9.44 -3.56
CA SER A 58 -14.51 8.70 -4.09
C SER A 58 -15.83 8.95 -3.34
N GLU A 59 -15.73 9.43 -2.09
CA GLU A 59 -16.86 9.78 -1.24
C GLU A 59 -17.36 11.23 -1.46
N GLY A 60 -16.60 12.07 -2.17
CA GLY A 60 -16.96 13.45 -2.48
C GLY A 60 -16.97 14.38 -1.26
N THR A 61 -16.12 14.10 -0.27
CA THR A 61 -16.02 14.85 0.99
C THR A 61 -15.29 16.20 0.84
N GLY A 62 -14.63 16.43 -0.30
CA GLY A 62 -13.73 17.54 -0.58
C GLY A 62 -12.34 17.37 0.03
N LYS A 63 -12.02 16.17 0.53
CA LYS A 63 -10.75 15.87 1.23
C LYS A 63 -10.26 14.47 0.90
N ILE A 64 -8.94 14.30 0.88
CA ILE A 64 -8.31 12.98 0.76
C ILE A 64 -7.40 12.71 1.98
N PRO A 65 -7.28 11.46 2.44
CA PRO A 65 -6.29 11.10 3.44
C PRO A 65 -4.86 11.44 2.99
N GLY A 66 -4.02 11.90 3.91
CA GLY A 66 -2.60 12.15 3.62
C GLY A 66 -1.87 10.88 3.17
N GLU A 67 -2.27 9.73 3.69
CA GLU A 67 -1.74 8.42 3.26
C GLU A 67 -1.97 8.16 1.76
N ASP A 68 -3.16 8.46 1.25
CA ASP A 68 -3.50 8.24 -0.16
C ASP A 68 -2.67 9.14 -1.08
N PHE A 69 -2.36 10.37 -0.62
CA PHE A 69 -1.43 11.25 -1.31
C PHE A 69 0.01 10.73 -1.29
N LYS A 70 0.47 10.12 -0.19
CA LYS A 70 1.80 9.49 -0.13
C LYS A 70 1.90 8.33 -1.10
N ILE A 71 0.93 7.43 -1.08
CA ILE A 71 0.86 6.30 -2.02
C ILE A 71 0.81 6.81 -3.46
N LEU A 72 0.07 7.90 -3.74
CA LEU A 72 0.11 8.52 -5.07
C LEU A 72 1.53 8.97 -5.45
N CYS A 73 2.25 9.63 -4.55
CA CYS A 73 3.64 10.05 -4.79
C CYS A 73 4.55 8.85 -5.08
N GLU A 74 4.39 7.75 -4.32
CA GLU A 74 5.11 6.49 -4.53
C GLU A 74 4.80 5.89 -5.93
N VAL A 75 3.52 5.83 -6.30
CA VAL A 75 3.04 5.33 -7.60
C VAL A 75 3.58 6.17 -8.76
N LEU A 76 3.66 7.50 -8.57
CA LEU A 76 4.22 8.43 -9.55
C LEU A 76 5.76 8.42 -9.57
N GLY A 77 6.41 7.72 -8.63
CA GLY A 77 7.87 7.63 -8.54
C GLY A 77 8.54 8.91 -8.04
N LEU A 78 7.78 9.82 -7.41
CA LEU A 78 8.31 11.09 -6.89
C LEU A 78 9.20 10.88 -5.65
N ASP A 79 9.11 9.70 -5.01
CA ASP A 79 9.88 9.34 -3.83
C ASP A 79 11.25 8.70 -4.12
N GLN A 80 11.62 8.48 -5.39
CA GLN A 80 12.91 7.86 -5.75
C GLN A 80 13.97 8.86 -6.20
N GLU A 81 13.61 10.14 -6.40
CA GLU A 81 14.55 11.21 -6.78
C GLU A 81 15.04 12.03 -5.56
N ILE A 82 15.01 11.45 -4.35
CA ILE A 82 15.31 12.11 -3.06
C ILE A 82 16.83 12.14 -2.78
N ASP A 83 17.65 12.56 -3.75
CA ASP A 83 19.01 13.04 -3.45
C ASP A 83 19.01 14.56 -3.12
N SER A 84 17.84 15.21 -3.13
CA SER A 84 17.69 16.62 -2.76
C SER A 84 16.92 16.74 -1.44
N GLU A 85 17.63 17.11 -0.37
CA GLU A 85 17.14 17.29 1.01
C GLU A 85 15.90 18.22 1.14
N GLU A 86 15.59 19.01 0.10
CA GLU A 86 14.45 19.94 0.08
C GLU A 86 13.11 19.26 -0.28
N CYS A 87 13.11 18.16 -1.04
CA CYS A 87 11.87 17.46 -1.43
C CYS A 87 11.33 16.57 -0.30
N ALA A 88 12.19 15.99 0.53
CA ALA A 88 11.80 15.16 1.68
C ALA A 88 10.94 15.95 2.69
N GLY A 89 11.27 17.23 2.93
CA GLY A 89 10.53 18.09 3.86
C GLY A 89 9.06 18.35 3.48
N ILE A 90 8.69 18.18 2.21
CA ILE A 90 7.31 18.39 1.72
C ILE A 90 6.39 17.23 2.16
N LEU A 91 6.94 16.01 2.27
CA LEU A 91 6.28 14.77 2.70
C LEU A 91 6.28 14.58 4.23
N GLU A 92 7.31 15.07 4.91
CA GLU A 92 7.48 14.88 6.36
C GLU A 92 6.42 15.62 7.20
N ASN A 93 5.86 16.73 6.70
CA ASN A 93 4.80 17.50 7.37
C ASN A 93 3.49 17.48 6.58
N LEU A 94 2.94 16.28 6.37
CA LEU A 94 1.67 16.11 5.67
C LEU A 94 0.48 16.15 6.67
N PRO A 95 -0.54 17.01 6.44
CA PRO A 95 -1.80 16.94 7.18
C PRO A 95 -2.45 15.55 7.09
N LYS A 96 -3.25 15.18 8.11
CA LYS A 96 -4.02 13.92 8.10
C LYS A 96 -5.00 13.84 6.93
N GLU A 97 -5.57 14.97 6.55
CA GLU A 97 -6.48 15.13 5.42
C GLU A 97 -6.05 16.35 4.61
N LEU A 98 -6.14 16.24 3.29
CA LEU A 98 -5.74 17.25 2.32
C LEU A 98 -6.95 17.71 1.52
N ALA A 99 -7.20 19.02 1.50
CA ALA A 99 -8.11 19.63 0.53
C ALA A 99 -7.42 19.79 -0.83
N PHE A 100 -8.20 19.97 -1.90
CA PHE A 100 -7.67 20.11 -3.27
C PHE A 100 -6.54 21.16 -3.39
N ARG A 101 -6.68 22.32 -2.73
CA ARG A 101 -5.64 23.37 -2.74
C ARG A 101 -4.30 22.90 -2.16
N GLN A 102 -4.35 22.09 -1.11
CA GLN A 102 -3.15 21.55 -0.45
C GLN A 102 -2.55 20.42 -1.29
N PHE A 103 -3.38 19.53 -1.82
CA PHE A 103 -2.99 18.49 -2.78
C PHE A 103 -2.25 19.10 -3.97
N HIS A 104 -2.87 20.08 -4.63
CA HIS A 104 -2.32 20.78 -5.79
C HIS A 104 -0.99 21.44 -5.47
N SER A 105 -0.94 22.25 -4.41
CA SER A 105 0.29 22.96 -4.01
C SER A 105 1.44 22.01 -3.69
N LYS A 106 1.17 20.87 -3.05
CA LYS A 106 2.22 19.89 -2.71
C LYS A 106 2.71 19.14 -3.94
N LEU A 107 1.80 18.68 -4.80
CA LEU A 107 2.18 17.95 -6.01
C LEU A 107 2.95 18.83 -7.00
N CYS A 108 2.49 20.07 -7.20
CA CYS A 108 3.19 21.06 -8.03
C CYS A 108 4.53 21.50 -7.40
N GLY A 109 4.66 21.44 -6.07
CA GLY A 109 5.88 21.79 -5.34
C GLY A 109 7.09 20.95 -5.74
N TYR A 110 6.91 19.66 -6.05
CA TYR A 110 7.99 18.78 -6.51
C TYR A 110 8.67 19.29 -7.78
N PHE A 111 7.88 19.83 -8.71
CA PHE A 111 8.39 20.30 -10.00
C PHE A 111 8.88 21.75 -9.93
N SER A 112 8.26 22.57 -9.08
CA SER A 112 8.62 23.98 -8.92
C SER A 112 10.00 24.18 -8.29
N THR A 113 10.30 23.37 -7.26
CA THR A 113 11.61 23.37 -6.59
C THR A 113 12.71 22.96 -7.56
N LYS A 114 12.45 21.92 -8.37
CA LYS A 114 13.38 21.41 -9.39
C LYS A 114 13.57 22.39 -10.57
N ALA A 115 12.56 23.19 -10.89
CA ALA A 115 12.60 24.18 -11.97
C ALA A 115 13.22 25.53 -11.57
N GLY A 116 13.49 25.76 -10.29
CA GLY A 116 13.98 27.05 -9.78
C GLY A 116 12.97 28.20 -9.90
N CYS A 117 11.68 27.89 -10.13
CA CYS A 117 10.61 28.87 -10.32
C CYS A 117 9.88 29.14 -8.99
N GLN A 118 9.93 30.38 -8.50
CA GLN A 118 9.19 30.77 -7.28
C GLN A 118 7.68 30.82 -7.54
N TYR A 119 6.93 30.10 -6.71
CA TYR A 119 5.47 29.97 -6.77
C TYR A 119 4.80 31.09 -5.96
N GLU A 120 4.83 32.34 -6.44
CA GLU A 120 4.06 33.41 -5.80
C GLU A 120 2.65 33.53 -6.42
N ASN A 121 1.62 33.36 -5.58
CA ASN A 121 0.21 33.67 -5.86
C ASN A 121 -0.51 32.87 -6.97
N GLY A 122 -0.29 31.55 -7.04
CA GLY A 122 -1.20 30.64 -7.75
C GLY A 122 -1.22 30.79 -9.28
N ARG A 123 -0.24 31.48 -9.86
CA ARG A 123 0.07 31.49 -11.30
C ARG A 123 1.58 31.58 -11.46
N LEU A 124 2.17 30.69 -12.26
CA LEU A 124 3.59 30.77 -12.57
C LEU A 124 3.89 31.98 -13.45
N LEU A 125 4.96 32.70 -13.11
CA LEU A 125 5.57 33.71 -13.97
C LEU A 125 6.10 33.02 -15.23
N VAL A 126 5.50 33.37 -16.36
CA VAL A 126 6.03 33.08 -17.70
C VAL A 126 7.47 33.62 -17.75
N GLY A 127 8.47 32.75 -17.79
CA GLY A 127 9.89 33.14 -17.90
C GLY A 127 10.13 33.97 -19.16
N ARG A 128 11.15 34.84 -19.17
CA ARG A 128 11.44 35.79 -20.27
C ARG A 128 11.55 35.14 -21.65
N GLU A 129 11.85 33.84 -21.73
CA GLU A 129 11.95 33.11 -23.00
C GLU A 129 10.58 32.69 -23.58
N SER A 130 9.54 32.66 -22.75
CA SER A 130 8.15 32.38 -23.17
C SER A 130 7.42 33.62 -23.68
N GLU A 131 8.04 34.81 -23.65
CA GLU A 131 7.56 36.00 -24.35
C GLU A 131 7.47 35.76 -25.88
N HIS A 132 8.20 34.77 -26.41
CA HIS A 132 8.28 34.48 -27.85
C HIS A 132 7.19 33.52 -28.35
N ILE A 133 6.45 32.85 -27.46
CA ILE A 133 5.29 32.02 -27.85
C ILE A 133 4.01 32.88 -27.84
N GLU A 134 3.89 33.84 -26.91
CA GLU A 134 2.72 34.72 -26.81
C GLU A 134 2.75 35.88 -27.84
N THR A 135 3.94 36.37 -28.22
CA THR A 135 4.08 37.35 -29.32
C THR A 135 3.81 36.74 -30.69
N GLN A 136 4.10 35.45 -30.92
CA GLN A 136 3.77 34.77 -32.17
C GLN A 136 2.29 34.42 -32.33
N ILE A 137 1.54 34.28 -31.23
CA ILE A 137 0.07 34.11 -31.28
C ILE A 137 -0.61 35.46 -31.58
N ARG A 138 -0.06 36.60 -31.13
CA ARG A 138 -0.53 37.93 -31.55
C ARG A 138 -0.21 38.28 -33.01
N LEU A 139 0.89 37.75 -33.55
CA LEU A 139 1.23 37.89 -34.98
C LEU A 139 0.39 37.01 -35.92
N ARG A 140 -0.46 36.12 -35.38
CA ARG A 140 -1.48 35.36 -36.12
C ARG A 140 -2.88 35.96 -36.07
N SER A 141 -3.01 37.20 -35.58
CA SER A 141 -4.15 38.01 -35.97
C SER A 141 -3.86 38.57 -37.37
N PRO A 142 -4.73 38.37 -38.38
CA PRO A 142 -4.51 38.94 -39.69
C PRO A 142 -4.47 40.46 -39.53
N LEU A 143 -3.29 41.06 -39.67
CA LEU A 143 -3.15 42.50 -39.86
C LEU A 143 -4.07 42.85 -41.03
N ARG A 144 -5.18 43.55 -40.73
CA ARG A 144 -6.11 44.10 -41.74
C ARG A 144 -5.33 44.99 -42.70
N ARG A 145 -4.78 44.40 -43.76
CA ARG A 145 -4.23 45.13 -44.90
C ARG A 145 -5.40 45.77 -45.63
N ARG A 146 -5.57 47.05 -45.32
CA ARG A 146 -6.08 48.13 -46.17
C ARG A 146 -6.64 47.67 -47.53
N ARG A 147 -7.97 47.50 -47.53
CA ARG A 147 -8.94 47.58 -48.63
C ARG A 147 -8.36 47.91 -50.02
N ARG A 148 -8.48 46.98 -50.99
CA ARG A 148 -8.57 47.28 -52.43
C ARG A 148 -9.38 46.20 -53.17
N SER A 149 -10.52 46.65 -53.71
CA SER A 149 -11.42 46.13 -54.78
C SER A 149 -11.81 44.64 -54.84
N PRO A 150 -13.12 44.32 -54.92
CA PRO A 150 -13.62 42.94 -54.98
C PRO A 150 -13.51 42.37 -56.41
N SER A 151 -12.93 41.17 -56.51
CA SER A 151 -13.03 40.32 -57.70
C SER A 151 -14.03 39.19 -57.43
N LEU A 152 -14.87 38.85 -58.41
CA LEU A 152 -15.97 37.87 -58.34
C LEU A 152 -15.60 36.43 -57.89
N GLY A 153 -14.33 36.11 -57.66
CA GLY A 153 -13.87 34.84 -57.06
C GLY A 153 -13.63 34.90 -55.54
N ALA A 154 -13.85 36.05 -54.90
CA ALA A 154 -13.65 36.22 -53.45
C ALA A 154 -14.70 35.44 -52.63
N ASN A 155 -15.94 35.37 -53.09
CA ASN A 155 -17.04 34.76 -52.34
C ASN A 155 -16.83 33.24 -52.14
N GLU A 156 -16.36 32.52 -53.16
CA GLU A 156 -16.10 31.07 -53.02
C GLU A 156 -14.90 30.78 -52.11
N ALA A 157 -13.89 31.67 -52.11
CA ALA A 157 -12.73 31.54 -51.23
C ALA A 157 -13.10 31.88 -49.78
N GLU A 158 -13.93 32.91 -49.58
CA GLU A 158 -14.50 33.29 -48.28
C GLU A 158 -15.39 32.16 -47.73
N ASP A 159 -16.28 31.58 -48.54
CA ASP A 159 -17.12 30.44 -48.15
C ASP A 159 -16.29 29.19 -47.78
N ARG A 160 -15.17 28.95 -48.47
CA ARG A 160 -14.23 27.86 -48.13
C ARG A 160 -13.49 28.15 -46.82
N ILE A 161 -13.11 29.40 -46.57
CA ILE A 161 -12.47 29.81 -45.31
C ILE A 161 -13.43 29.59 -44.15
N VAL A 162 -14.70 30.00 -44.26
CA VAL A 162 -15.71 29.79 -43.23
C VAL A 162 -15.90 28.29 -42.92
N LYS A 163 -16.00 27.45 -43.96
CA LYS A 163 -16.10 25.99 -43.76
C LYS A 163 -14.88 25.40 -43.06
N LEU A 164 -13.68 25.84 -43.42
CA LEU A 164 -12.45 25.41 -42.76
C LEU A 164 -12.37 25.92 -41.31
N GLU A 165 -12.87 27.13 -41.01
CA GLU A 165 -12.96 27.66 -39.65
C GLU A 165 -13.92 26.83 -38.79
N ASP A 166 -15.08 26.45 -39.34
CA ASP A 166 -16.04 25.56 -38.68
C ASP A 166 -15.45 24.16 -38.46
N GLU A 167 -14.78 23.57 -39.46
CA GLU A 167 -14.09 22.29 -39.32
C GLU A 167 -12.97 22.35 -38.26
N ASN A 168 -12.20 23.45 -38.22
CA ASN A 168 -11.19 23.64 -37.19
C ASN A 168 -11.80 23.82 -35.79
N ALA A 169 -12.98 24.44 -35.67
CA ALA A 169 -13.70 24.52 -34.41
C ALA A 169 -14.14 23.13 -33.94
N ASN A 170 -14.73 22.34 -34.83
CA ASN A 170 -15.15 20.96 -34.54
C ASN A 170 -13.95 20.07 -34.16
N LEU A 171 -12.82 20.21 -34.84
CA LEU A 171 -11.60 19.47 -34.49
C LEU A 171 -11.04 19.87 -33.13
N ARG A 172 -11.12 21.16 -32.75
CA ARG A 172 -10.69 21.62 -31.41
C ARG A 172 -11.57 21.04 -30.32
N GLU A 173 -12.88 21.00 -30.51
CA GLU A 173 -13.83 20.39 -29.57
C GLU A 173 -13.54 18.89 -29.42
N LEU A 174 -13.36 18.16 -30.53
CA LEU A 174 -13.01 16.74 -30.49
C LEU A 174 -11.69 16.48 -29.75
N VAL A 175 -10.66 17.29 -29.99
CA VAL A 175 -9.38 17.17 -29.28
C VAL A 175 -9.54 17.43 -27.79
N GLU A 176 -10.37 18.41 -27.42
CA GLU A 176 -10.67 18.73 -26.03
C GLU A 176 -11.42 17.59 -25.33
N ASP A 177 -12.40 16.97 -25.99
CA ASP A 177 -13.12 15.78 -25.51
C ASP A 177 -12.19 14.58 -25.34
N MET A 178 -11.33 14.32 -26.34
CA MET A 178 -10.34 13.25 -26.27
C MET A 178 -9.34 13.47 -25.13
N ARG A 179 -8.86 14.71 -24.95
CA ARG A 179 -7.98 15.09 -23.85
C ARG A 179 -8.64 14.85 -22.50
N ALA A 180 -9.86 15.33 -22.31
CA ALA A 180 -10.61 15.15 -21.07
C ALA A 180 -10.86 13.66 -20.77
N ALA A 181 -11.21 12.86 -21.79
CA ALA A 181 -11.40 11.42 -21.65
C ALA A 181 -10.11 10.69 -21.26
N LEU A 182 -8.96 11.07 -21.84
CA LEU A 182 -7.65 10.50 -21.49
C LEU A 182 -7.25 10.87 -20.06
N GLN A 183 -7.36 12.15 -19.68
CA GLN A 183 -7.05 12.64 -18.34
C GLN A 183 -7.94 11.96 -17.28
N SER A 184 -9.25 11.89 -17.49
CA SER A 184 -10.17 11.18 -16.58
C SER A 184 -9.88 9.69 -16.53
N SER A 185 -9.55 9.07 -17.66
CA SER A 185 -9.17 7.66 -17.64
C SER A 185 -7.89 7.40 -16.85
N ASP A 186 -6.88 8.25 -16.96
CA ASP A 186 -5.64 8.08 -16.20
C ASP A 186 -5.86 8.37 -14.72
N ALA A 187 -6.62 9.43 -14.39
CA ALA A 187 -7.01 9.76 -13.03
C ALA A 187 -7.71 8.59 -12.31
N ARG A 188 -8.63 7.90 -12.99
CA ARG A 188 -9.24 6.66 -12.47
C ARG A 188 -8.23 5.54 -12.26
N CYS A 189 -7.32 5.34 -13.20
CA CYS A 189 -6.28 4.32 -13.08
C CYS A 189 -5.36 4.59 -11.89
N LEU A 190 -4.94 5.84 -11.69
CA LEU A 190 -4.11 6.25 -10.55
C LEU A 190 -4.84 6.04 -9.22
N ALA A 191 -6.11 6.43 -9.12
CA ALA A 191 -6.90 6.21 -7.90
C ALA A 191 -7.06 4.71 -7.58
N LEU A 192 -7.32 3.88 -8.60
CA LEU A 192 -7.37 2.43 -8.44
C LEU A 192 -6.03 1.84 -7.98
N GLN A 193 -4.90 2.34 -8.53
CA GLN A 193 -3.58 1.92 -8.08
C GLN A 193 -3.36 2.29 -6.62
N VAL A 194 -3.64 3.53 -6.21
CA VAL A 194 -3.55 3.96 -4.81
C VAL A 194 -4.38 3.06 -3.89
N GLY A 195 -5.62 2.77 -4.27
CA GLY A 195 -6.49 1.86 -3.51
C GLY A 195 -5.95 0.44 -3.39
N LEU A 196 -5.37 -0.12 -4.47
CA LEU A 196 -4.76 -1.45 -4.46
C LEU A 196 -3.54 -1.51 -3.55
N TRP A 197 -2.66 -0.51 -3.61
CA TRP A 197 -1.47 -0.42 -2.75
C TRP A 197 -1.85 -0.32 -1.29
N LYS A 198 -2.83 0.53 -0.95
CA LYS A 198 -3.36 0.65 0.42
C LYS A 198 -3.94 -0.66 0.93
N SER A 199 -4.76 -1.33 0.11
CA SER A 199 -5.34 -2.63 0.46
C SER A 199 -4.26 -3.69 0.71
N HIS A 200 -3.24 -3.74 -0.16
CA HIS A 200 -2.12 -4.67 -0.03
C HIS A 200 -1.30 -4.41 1.24
N ALA A 201 -0.99 -3.14 1.55
CA ALA A 201 -0.29 -2.77 2.78
C ALA A 201 -1.07 -3.18 4.04
N ASN A 202 -2.37 -2.90 4.06
CA ASN A 202 -3.26 -3.29 5.17
C ASN A 202 -3.35 -4.81 5.32
N HIS A 203 -3.48 -5.55 4.21
CA HIS A 203 -3.53 -7.00 4.23
C HIS A 203 -2.24 -7.61 4.77
N ASN A 204 -1.09 -7.11 4.34
CA ASN A 204 0.21 -7.56 4.85
C ASN A 204 0.35 -7.30 6.35
N GLN A 205 -0.07 -6.13 6.83
CA GLN A 205 -0.03 -5.81 8.26
C GLN A 205 -0.93 -6.76 9.08
N GLU A 206 -2.09 -7.15 8.55
CA GLU A 206 -2.98 -8.09 9.23
C GLU A 206 -2.38 -9.51 9.25
N LEU A 207 -1.78 -9.95 8.13
CA LEU A 207 -1.07 -11.23 8.07
C LEU A 207 0.08 -11.30 9.10
N GLU A 208 0.84 -10.22 9.27
CA GLU A 208 1.90 -10.15 10.28
C GLU A 208 1.36 -10.27 11.70
N LYS A 209 0.23 -9.60 12.01
CA LYS A 209 -0.43 -9.71 13.32
C LYS A 209 -0.94 -11.13 13.58
N GLU A 210 -1.60 -11.75 12.60
CA GLU A 210 -2.10 -13.13 12.71
C GLU A 210 -0.96 -14.14 12.86
N LEU A 211 0.14 -13.95 12.13
CA LEU A 211 1.34 -14.75 12.29
C LEU A 211 1.90 -14.64 13.72
N GLY A 212 1.97 -13.43 14.28
CA GLY A 212 2.40 -13.20 15.67
C GLY A 212 1.49 -13.89 16.69
N ARG A 213 0.16 -13.75 16.53
CA ARG A 213 -0.83 -14.45 17.38
C ARG A 213 -0.69 -15.97 17.32
N SER A 214 -0.48 -16.52 16.13
CA SER A 214 -0.29 -17.95 15.93
C SER A 214 0.99 -18.46 16.61
N GLN A 215 2.09 -17.72 16.50
CA GLN A 215 3.35 -18.05 17.16
C GLN A 215 3.23 -18.05 18.68
N GLU A 216 2.54 -17.06 19.25
CA GLU A 216 2.30 -17.00 20.71
C GLU A 216 1.42 -18.18 21.18
N ALA A 217 0.36 -18.50 20.43
CA ALA A 217 -0.48 -19.66 20.71
C ALA A 217 0.31 -20.98 20.65
N LEU A 218 1.25 -21.12 19.71
CA LEU A 218 2.12 -22.30 19.62
C LEU A 218 3.04 -22.41 20.84
N LEU A 219 3.66 -21.31 21.29
CA LEU A 219 4.53 -21.32 22.47
C LEU A 219 3.77 -21.75 23.73
N THR A 220 2.56 -21.22 23.93
CA THR A 220 1.73 -21.61 25.09
C THR A 220 1.30 -23.08 25.02
N LEU A 221 0.96 -23.58 23.84
CA LEU A 221 0.60 -24.99 23.63
C LEU A 221 1.81 -25.92 23.85
N GLU A 222 3.01 -25.53 23.40
CA GLU A 222 4.24 -26.26 23.66
C GLU A 222 4.55 -26.36 25.16
N GLU A 223 4.38 -25.26 25.89
CA GLU A 223 4.57 -25.25 27.35
C GLU A 223 3.56 -26.18 28.05
N CYS A 224 2.29 -26.10 27.68
CA CYS A 224 1.25 -27.02 28.18
C CYS A 224 1.61 -28.48 27.89
N ASN A 225 2.08 -28.78 26.68
CA ASN A 225 2.50 -30.13 26.30
C ASN A 225 3.70 -30.63 27.13
N ARG A 226 4.68 -29.76 27.41
CA ARG A 226 5.82 -30.08 28.29
C ARG A 226 5.34 -30.38 29.71
N ASN A 227 4.38 -29.62 30.23
CA ASN A 227 3.83 -29.85 31.57
C ASN A 227 3.04 -31.15 31.64
N LEU A 228 2.15 -31.40 30.67
CA LEU A 228 1.42 -32.67 30.56
C LEU A 228 2.35 -33.88 30.46
N LYS A 229 3.48 -33.77 29.75
CA LYS A 229 4.50 -34.84 29.71
C LYS A 229 5.11 -35.10 31.08
N LYS A 230 5.42 -34.06 31.86
CA LYS A 230 5.94 -34.21 33.23
C LYS A 230 4.91 -34.88 34.13
N GLU A 231 3.66 -34.42 34.10
CA GLU A 231 2.55 -34.99 34.86
C GLU A 231 2.29 -36.45 34.50
N GLN A 232 2.36 -36.80 33.21
CA GLN A 232 2.21 -38.18 32.75
C GLN A 232 3.31 -39.10 33.32
N ILE A 233 4.57 -38.64 33.35
CA ILE A 233 5.69 -39.39 33.93
C ILE A 233 5.48 -39.57 35.43
N GLU A 234 5.09 -38.50 36.14
CA GLU A 234 4.85 -38.57 37.58
C GLU A 234 3.68 -39.50 37.93
N MET A 235 2.60 -39.46 37.16
CA MET A 235 1.47 -40.35 37.32
C MET A 235 1.88 -41.82 37.12
N ARG A 236 2.69 -42.12 36.11
CA ARG A 236 3.23 -43.48 35.90
C ARG A 236 4.07 -43.94 37.09
N ARG A 237 4.94 -43.07 37.63
CA ARG A 237 5.72 -43.38 38.84
C ARG A 237 4.81 -43.71 40.02
N LYS A 238 3.81 -42.86 40.30
CA LYS A 238 2.84 -43.06 41.39
C LYS A 238 2.06 -44.37 41.24
N ILE A 239 1.65 -44.72 40.02
CA ILE A 239 0.96 -45.98 39.73
C ILE A 239 1.87 -47.18 40.04
N GLU A 240 3.14 -47.15 39.62
CA GLU A 240 4.06 -48.27 39.86
C GLU A 240 4.41 -48.40 41.36
N GLU A 241 4.53 -47.29 42.08
CA GLU A 241 4.68 -47.30 43.55
C GLU A 241 3.47 -47.94 44.24
N ALA A 242 2.25 -47.55 43.84
CA ALA A 242 1.02 -48.15 44.36
C ALA A 242 0.95 -49.65 44.05
N ARG A 243 1.31 -50.05 42.84
CA ARG A 243 1.38 -51.45 42.44
C ARG A 243 2.37 -52.25 43.30
N GLN A 244 3.57 -51.71 43.53
CA GLN A 244 4.59 -52.36 44.36
C GLN A 244 4.16 -52.49 45.83
N ALA A 245 3.46 -51.47 46.35
CA ALA A 245 2.87 -51.52 47.69
C ALA A 245 1.81 -52.63 47.81
N VAL A 246 0.95 -52.79 46.81
CA VAL A 246 -0.06 -53.87 46.74
C VAL A 246 0.59 -55.25 46.65
N LEU A 247 1.63 -55.42 45.84
CA LEU A 247 2.37 -56.69 45.75
C LEU A 247 3.00 -57.06 47.10
N SER A 248 3.60 -56.08 47.78
CA SER A 248 4.23 -56.29 49.08
C SER A 248 3.22 -56.62 50.18
N SER A 249 2.07 -55.94 50.21
CA SER A 249 1.01 -56.22 51.18
C SER A 249 0.38 -57.59 50.93
N LEU A 250 0.15 -57.97 49.67
CA LEU A 250 -0.34 -59.30 49.31
C LEU A 250 0.63 -60.42 49.75
N GLY A 251 1.94 -60.20 49.61
CA GLY A 251 2.95 -61.13 50.12
C GLY A 251 2.83 -61.36 51.63
N LYS A 252 2.69 -60.27 52.41
CA LYS A 252 2.47 -60.35 53.86
C LYS A 252 1.17 -61.08 54.21
N VAL A 253 0.09 -60.83 53.47
CA VAL A 253 -1.19 -61.54 53.68
C VAL A 253 -1.02 -63.03 53.48
N LYS A 254 -0.30 -63.47 52.44
CA LYS A 254 -0.02 -64.90 52.21
C LYS A 254 0.82 -65.52 53.33
N GLU A 255 1.81 -64.81 53.85
CA GLU A 255 2.58 -65.29 55.01
C GLU A 255 1.71 -65.42 56.26
N LEU A 256 0.84 -64.44 56.52
CA LEU A 256 -0.10 -64.47 57.63
C LEU A 256 -1.10 -65.61 57.48
N GLU A 257 -1.61 -65.85 56.27
CA GLU A 257 -2.48 -66.97 55.94
C GLU A 257 -1.79 -68.31 56.23
N ALA A 258 -0.53 -68.49 55.78
CA ALA A 258 0.24 -69.69 56.05
C ALA A 258 0.51 -69.93 57.54
N LYS A 259 0.72 -68.85 58.32
CA LYS A 259 0.83 -68.93 59.79
C LYS A 259 -0.51 -69.29 60.42
N ALA A 260 -1.60 -68.66 59.99
CA ALA A 260 -2.95 -68.91 60.48
C ALA A 260 -3.38 -70.37 60.27
N CYS A 261 -3.02 -70.99 59.14
CA CYS A 261 -3.28 -72.42 58.90
C CYS A 261 -2.61 -73.36 59.93
N LYS A 262 -1.51 -72.94 60.57
CA LYS A 262 -0.82 -73.75 61.60
C LYS A 262 -1.44 -73.60 62.99
N VAL A 263 -2.19 -72.52 63.24
CA VAL A 263 -2.75 -72.19 64.56
C VAL A 263 -3.69 -73.29 65.09
N PRO A 264 -4.63 -73.87 64.31
CA PRO A 264 -5.51 -74.93 64.81
C PRO A 264 -4.75 -76.17 65.28
N PHE A 265 -3.70 -76.57 64.55
CA PHE A 265 -2.87 -77.73 64.93
C PHE A 265 -2.13 -77.48 66.24
N LEU A 266 -1.57 -76.28 66.41
CA LEU A 266 -0.92 -75.87 67.66
C LEU A 266 -1.92 -75.80 68.81
N GLN A 267 -3.13 -75.26 68.58
CA GLN A 267 -4.20 -75.23 69.59
C GLN A 267 -4.62 -76.62 70.04
N MET A 268 -4.80 -77.56 69.12
CA MET A 268 -5.12 -78.95 69.45
C MET A 268 -4.03 -79.59 70.31
N HIS A 269 -2.76 -79.40 69.93
CA HIS A 269 -1.63 -79.92 70.70
C HIS A 269 -1.53 -79.31 72.10
N VAL A 270 -1.77 -77.99 72.22
CA VAL A 270 -1.83 -77.30 73.53
C VAL A 270 -2.94 -77.87 74.40
N GLN A 271 -4.16 -78.02 73.87
CA GLN A 271 -5.27 -78.64 74.62
C GLN A 271 -4.91 -80.06 75.10
N GLN A 272 -4.24 -80.84 74.26
CA GLN A 272 -3.84 -82.20 74.60
C GLN A 272 -2.83 -82.20 75.76
N LEU A 273 -1.81 -81.34 75.70
CA LEU A 273 -0.86 -81.14 76.79
C LEU A 273 -1.52 -80.61 78.07
N GLU A 274 -2.51 -79.73 77.96
CA GLU A 274 -3.29 -79.24 79.11
C GLU A 274 -4.06 -80.37 79.79
N THR A 275 -4.69 -81.27 79.01
CA THR A 275 -5.38 -82.44 79.57
C THR A 275 -4.43 -83.42 80.25
N GLU A 276 -3.24 -83.65 79.68
CA GLU A 276 -2.20 -84.46 80.32
C GLU A 276 -1.72 -83.82 81.63
N LEU A 277 -1.46 -82.51 81.64
CA LEU A 277 -1.07 -81.79 82.87
C LEU A 277 -2.17 -81.83 83.95
N GLN A 278 -3.44 -81.83 83.57
CA GLN A 278 -4.57 -82.01 84.49
C GLN A 278 -4.64 -83.42 85.08
N TYR A 279 -4.19 -84.44 84.36
CA TYR A 279 -4.09 -85.81 84.89
C TYR A 279 -3.00 -85.94 85.96
N TYR A 280 -1.96 -85.10 85.91
CA TYR A 280 -0.84 -85.09 86.85
C TYR A 280 -0.97 -84.07 88.01
N ARG A 281 -2.08 -83.33 88.10
CA ARG A 281 -2.41 -82.45 89.24
C ARG A 281 -3.37 -83.12 90.19
#